data_AF-A0A7K2L0V0-F1
#
_entry.id   AF-A0A7K2L0V0-F1
#
_cell.length_a   1.000
_cell.length_b   1.000
_cell.length_c   1.000
_cell.angle_alpha   90.00
_cell.angle_beta   90.00
_cell.angle_gamma   90.00
#
_symmetry.space_group_name_H-M   'P 1'
#
loop_
_entity.id
_entity.type
_entity.pdbx_description
1 polymer ?
#
loop_
_entity_poly.entity_id
_entity_poly.type
_entity_poly.pdbx_seq_one_letter_code
_entity_poly.pdbx_strand_id
1 'polypeptide(L)'
;MDELIAFLTARYDEETAAAARLGAAGEGLHPWEIVREESGDGRAYLRVARARVLTEVLAKRQLLAASAATCPPACGRDGAHVFEGACALRWMGPVEEDADGRRWVRDDTGARFTAPPVTPEWSLRVLALPYAGHPGYRQEWQA
;
A
#
# COMPACT_ATOMS: atom_id res chain seq x y z
N MET A 1 8.68 8.66 6.23
CA MET A 1 8.00 7.41 5.83
C MET A 1 7.07 6.90 6.91
N ASP A 2 7.47 6.93 8.18
CA ASP A 2 6.62 6.49 9.31
C ASP A 2 5.26 7.19 9.38
N GLU A 3 5.21 8.49 9.11
CA GLU A 3 3.94 9.23 9.07
C GLU A 3 3.01 8.74 7.95
N LEU A 4 3.54 8.40 6.78
CA LEU A 4 2.77 7.83 5.68
C LEU A 4 2.27 6.42 6.05
N ILE A 5 3.11 5.62 6.71
CA ILE A 5 2.73 4.29 7.21
C ILE A 5 1.59 4.40 8.23
N ALA A 6 1.70 5.33 9.19
CA ALA A 6 0.66 5.60 10.18
C ALA A 6 -0.64 6.09 9.51
N PHE A 7 -0.53 6.99 8.54
CA PHE A 7 -1.66 7.48 7.76
C PHE A 7 -2.39 6.34 7.03
N LEU A 8 -1.67 5.51 6.29
CA LEU A 8 -2.24 4.36 5.56
C LEU A 8 -2.87 3.36 6.52
N THR A 9 -2.23 3.09 7.66
CA THR A 9 -2.77 2.21 8.71
C THR A 9 -4.13 2.70 9.18
N ALA A 10 -4.24 4.00 9.53
CA ALA A 10 -5.50 4.59 9.98
C ALA A 10 -6.61 4.50 8.92
N ARG A 11 -6.29 4.76 7.64
CA ARG A 11 -7.26 4.64 6.55
C ARG A 11 -7.73 3.20 6.35
N TYR A 12 -6.83 2.22 6.44
CA TYR A 12 -7.18 0.81 6.34
C TYR A 12 -8.04 0.34 7.53
N ASP A 13 -7.85 0.89 8.72
CA ASP A 13 -8.73 0.64 9.87
C ASP A 13 -10.12 1.25 9.66
N GLU A 14 -10.20 2.46 9.12
CA GLU A 14 -11.47 3.11 8.76
C GLU A 14 -12.26 2.35 7.68
N GLU A 15 -11.59 1.90 6.62
CA GLU A 15 -12.19 1.07 5.55
C GLU A 15 -12.76 -0.23 6.14
N THR A 16 -12.01 -0.87 7.05
CA THR A 16 -12.45 -2.10 7.74
C THR A 16 -13.66 -1.83 8.64
N ALA A 17 -13.63 -0.75 9.42
CA ALA A 17 -14.73 -0.36 10.31
C ALA A 17 -15.99 0.04 9.53
N ALA A 18 -15.85 0.73 8.39
CA ALA A 18 -16.95 1.02 7.48
C ALA A 18 -17.58 -0.27 6.93
N ALA A 19 -16.76 -1.21 6.45
CA ALA A 19 -17.22 -2.51 5.98
C ALA A 19 -17.92 -3.35 7.08
N ALA A 20 -17.49 -3.23 8.34
CA ALA A 20 -18.12 -3.92 9.46
C ALA A 20 -19.51 -3.36 9.83
N ARG A 21 -19.71 -2.05 9.71
CA ARG A 21 -20.98 -1.37 10.05
C ARG A 21 -22.15 -1.73 9.13
N LEU A 22 -21.87 -2.25 7.93
CA LEU A 22 -22.89 -2.56 6.92
C LEU A 22 -23.64 -3.89 7.15
N GLY A 23 -23.34 -4.64 8.23
CA GLY A 23 -24.06 -5.87 8.59
C GLY A 23 -23.89 -7.03 7.59
N ALA A 24 -24.59 -8.15 7.81
CA ALA A 24 -24.56 -9.36 6.98
C ALA A 24 -25.47 -9.30 5.73
N ALA A 25 -26.03 -8.12 5.41
CA ALA A 25 -26.92 -7.97 4.27
C ALA A 25 -26.11 -7.83 2.98
N GLY A 26 -25.70 -8.96 2.38
CA GLY A 26 -24.97 -8.88 1.12
C GLY A 26 -24.40 -10.18 0.56
N GLU A 27 -24.96 -11.35 0.89
CA GLU A 27 -24.47 -12.65 0.39
C GLU A 27 -24.68 -12.90 -1.13
N GLY A 28 -25.05 -11.87 -1.91
CA GLY A 28 -25.29 -11.99 -3.36
C GLY A 28 -24.70 -10.89 -4.23
N LEU A 29 -23.80 -10.03 -3.71
CA LEU A 29 -23.28 -8.90 -4.49
C LEU A 29 -22.10 -9.30 -5.39
N HIS A 30 -22.15 -8.90 -6.66
CA HIS A 30 -20.98 -8.88 -7.53
C HIS A 30 -19.88 -7.98 -6.92
N PRO A 31 -18.59 -8.22 -7.19
CA PRO A 31 -17.48 -7.47 -6.59
C PRO A 31 -17.60 -5.94 -6.76
N TRP A 32 -18.22 -5.51 -7.85
CA TRP A 32 -18.57 -4.12 -8.16
C TRP A 32 -19.89 -4.09 -8.91
N GLU A 33 -20.78 -3.19 -8.50
CA GLU A 33 -22.03 -2.90 -9.17
C GLU A 33 -22.29 -1.39 -9.10
N ILE A 34 -22.49 -0.74 -10.25
CA ILE A 34 -22.94 0.66 -10.27
C ILE A 34 -24.46 0.62 -10.21
N VAL A 35 -25.04 1.15 -9.15
CA VAL A 35 -26.50 1.22 -8.98
C VAL A 35 -26.92 2.67 -9.03
N ARG A 36 -28.06 2.91 -9.67
CA ARG A 36 -28.69 4.21 -9.73
C ARG A 36 -29.88 4.21 -8.79
N GLU A 37 -30.02 5.26 -7.97
CA GLU A 37 -31.20 5.40 -7.14
C GLU A 37 -32.41 5.73 -8.03
N GLU A 38 -33.37 4.81 -8.12
CA GLU A 38 -34.55 4.99 -8.98
C GLU A 38 -35.57 5.98 -8.38
N SER A 39 -35.55 6.19 -7.07
CA SER A 39 -36.51 7.01 -6.33
C SER A 39 -35.95 8.34 -5.77
N GLY A 40 -34.78 8.78 -6.25
CA GLY A 40 -34.06 9.96 -5.73
C GLY A 40 -33.60 10.95 -6.82
N ASP A 41 -32.59 11.77 -6.51
CA ASP A 41 -32.03 12.81 -7.39
C ASP A 41 -31.21 12.27 -8.59
N GLY A 42 -31.33 10.98 -8.88
CA GLY A 42 -30.69 10.30 -10.00
C GLY A 42 -29.19 10.01 -9.81
N ARG A 43 -28.66 10.15 -8.57
CA ARG A 43 -27.28 9.77 -8.24
C ARG A 43 -27.01 8.30 -8.51
N ALA A 44 -25.81 8.05 -9.04
CA ALA A 44 -25.25 6.72 -9.16
C ALA A 44 -24.24 6.49 -8.03
N TYR A 45 -24.28 5.30 -7.43
CA TYR A 45 -23.35 4.88 -6.40
C TYR A 45 -22.71 3.55 -6.79
N LEU A 46 -21.42 3.41 -6.43
CA LEU A 46 -20.71 2.15 -6.54
C LEU A 46 -21.03 1.29 -5.31
N ARG A 47 -21.65 0.14 -5.52
CA ARG A 47 -21.76 -0.91 -4.51
C ARG A 47 -20.54 -1.82 -4.64
N VAL A 48 -19.87 -2.03 -3.53
CA VAL A 48 -18.71 -2.93 -3.43
C VAL A 48 -19.04 -4.01 -2.43
N ALA A 49 -18.82 -5.27 -2.81
CA ALA A 49 -19.04 -6.39 -1.91
C ALA A 49 -18.14 -6.27 -0.66
N ARG A 50 -18.72 -6.44 0.53
CA ARG A 50 -17.99 -6.34 1.80
C ARG A 50 -16.72 -7.21 1.82
N ALA A 51 -16.83 -8.45 1.36
CA ALA A 51 -15.71 -9.40 1.31
C ALA A 51 -14.57 -8.87 0.43
N ARG A 52 -14.88 -8.16 -0.66
CA ARG A 52 -13.89 -7.55 -1.55
C ARG A 52 -13.13 -6.42 -0.84
N VAL A 53 -13.85 -5.49 -0.19
CA VAL A 53 -13.22 -4.41 0.59
C VAL A 53 -12.24 -4.97 1.62
N LEU A 54 -12.67 -5.98 2.38
CA LEU A 54 -11.81 -6.61 3.38
C LEU A 54 -10.59 -7.31 2.76
N THR A 55 -10.77 -7.99 1.62
CA THR A 55 -9.67 -8.66 0.90
C THR A 55 -8.66 -7.65 0.40
N GLU A 56 -9.12 -6.54 -0.17
CA GLU A 56 -8.24 -5.46 -0.63
C GLU A 56 -7.49 -4.81 0.53
N VAL A 57 -8.18 -4.49 1.62
CA VAL A 57 -7.54 -3.94 2.83
C VAL A 57 -6.48 -4.89 3.38
N LEU A 58 -6.77 -6.20 3.44
CA LEU A 58 -5.80 -7.20 3.87
C LEU A 58 -4.57 -7.24 2.95
N ALA A 59 -4.75 -7.21 1.63
CA ALA A 59 -3.65 -7.16 0.67
C ALA A 59 -2.80 -5.88 0.84
N LYS A 60 -3.45 -4.72 1.00
CA LYS A 60 -2.77 -3.44 1.26
C LYS A 60 -1.97 -3.47 2.58
N ARG A 61 -2.52 -4.09 3.63
CA ARG A 61 -1.83 -4.29 4.93
C ARG A 61 -0.63 -5.21 4.80
N GLN A 62 -0.70 -6.26 3.98
CA GLN A 62 0.44 -7.14 3.72
C GLN A 62 1.57 -6.38 3.02
N LEU A 63 1.25 -5.53 2.04
CA LEU A 63 2.22 -4.66 1.39
C LEU A 63 2.85 -3.66 2.37
N LEU A 64 2.03 -3.07 3.26
CA LEU A 64 2.49 -2.15 4.29
C LEU A 64 3.42 -2.85 5.30
N ALA A 65 3.05 -4.03 5.77
CA ALA A 65 3.87 -4.83 6.68
C ALA A 65 5.19 -5.27 6.02
N ALA A 66 5.15 -5.66 4.74
CA ALA A 66 6.34 -5.99 3.97
C ALA A 66 7.29 -4.79 3.81
N SER A 67 6.76 -3.57 3.72
CA SER A 67 7.55 -2.34 3.63
C SER A 67 8.21 -1.91 4.96
N ALA A 68 7.72 -2.40 6.10
CA ALA A 68 8.15 -1.97 7.44
C ALA A 68 9.06 -2.99 8.18
N ALA A 69 9.24 -4.20 7.66
CA ALA A 69 9.94 -5.29 8.37
C ALA A 69 11.42 -5.44 7.98
N THR A 70 12.31 -5.56 8.98
CA THR A 70 13.74 -5.90 8.77
C THR A 70 13.91 -7.36 8.31
N CYS A 71 14.85 -7.66 7.39
CA CYS A 71 15.16 -9.03 6.95
C CYS A 71 15.65 -9.93 8.09
N PRO A 72 15.24 -11.22 8.20
CA PRO A 72 15.84 -12.13 9.15
C PRO A 72 17.20 -12.53 8.57
N PRO A 73 18.22 -12.81 9.40
CA PRO A 73 19.56 -13.16 8.93
C PRO A 73 19.65 -14.38 7.98
N ALA A 74 18.58 -15.19 7.90
CA ALA A 74 18.52 -16.36 7.04
C ALA A 74 18.29 -16.02 5.54
N CYS A 75 17.78 -14.84 5.21
CA CYS A 75 17.50 -14.46 3.81
C CYS A 75 18.76 -14.11 2.99
N GLY A 76 19.92 -13.97 3.62
CA GLY A 76 21.18 -13.60 2.97
C GLY A 76 22.26 -14.70 2.91
N ARG A 77 21.97 -15.93 3.36
CA ARG A 77 23.03 -16.95 3.50
C ARG A 77 23.63 -17.43 2.17
N ASP A 78 22.90 -17.31 1.06
CA ASP A 78 23.31 -17.89 -0.23
C ASP A 78 23.24 -16.92 -1.42
N GLY A 79 23.10 -15.60 -1.18
CA GLY A 79 23.14 -14.57 -2.23
C GLY A 79 21.99 -14.60 -3.26
N ALA A 80 21.08 -15.57 -3.18
CA ALA A 80 19.93 -15.70 -4.07
C ALA A 80 18.71 -14.95 -3.50
N HIS A 81 18.74 -13.62 -3.59
CA HIS A 81 17.49 -12.86 -3.57
C HIS A 81 16.81 -13.08 -4.93
N VAL A 82 15.93 -14.08 -5.00
CA VAL A 82 15.04 -14.18 -6.17
C VAL A 82 14.17 -12.92 -6.14
N PHE A 83 14.24 -12.10 -7.19
CA PHE A 83 13.45 -10.89 -7.41
C PHE A 83 11.93 -11.16 -7.52
N GLU A 84 11.48 -12.33 -7.10
CA GLU A 84 10.08 -12.73 -7.07
C GLU A 84 9.47 -12.39 -5.70
N GLY A 85 8.81 -11.22 -5.63
CA GLY A 85 7.90 -10.88 -4.55
C GLY A 85 8.43 -9.92 -3.47
N ALA A 86 7.74 -9.93 -2.32
CA ALA A 86 7.86 -8.95 -1.23
C ALA A 86 9.28 -8.78 -0.64
N CYS A 87 10.17 -9.75 -0.85
CA CYS A 87 11.57 -9.69 -0.41
C CYS A 87 12.40 -8.65 -1.20
N ALA A 88 12.08 -8.39 -2.47
CA ALA A 88 12.80 -7.40 -3.26
C ALA A 88 12.55 -5.97 -2.76
N LEU A 89 11.30 -5.67 -2.35
CA LEU A 89 10.95 -4.40 -1.69
C LEU A 89 11.73 -4.23 -0.38
N ARG A 90 11.83 -5.30 0.42
CA ARG A 90 12.43 -5.31 1.75
C ARG A 90 13.96 -5.13 1.81
N TRP A 91 14.69 -5.59 0.79
CA TRP A 91 16.16 -5.48 0.75
C TRP A 91 16.64 -4.05 0.52
N MET A 92 15.77 -3.19 -0.01
CA MET A 92 16.10 -1.81 -0.29
C MET A 92 15.91 -0.97 0.96
N GLY A 93 17.02 -0.54 1.57
CA GLY A 93 17.00 0.60 2.47
C GLY A 93 16.47 1.87 1.79
N PRO A 94 16.32 2.97 2.53
CA PRO A 94 15.84 4.22 1.96
C PRO A 94 16.69 4.63 0.76
N VAL A 95 16.03 5.12 -0.29
CA VAL A 95 16.74 5.66 -1.44
C VAL A 95 17.49 6.90 -1.03
N GLU A 96 18.80 6.87 -1.19
CA GLU A 96 19.68 8.01 -1.04
C GLU A 96 19.98 8.58 -2.44
N GLU A 97 20.12 9.90 -2.51
CA GLU A 97 20.50 10.62 -3.71
C GLU A 97 21.87 11.27 -3.48
N ASP A 98 22.82 11.07 -4.40
CA ASP A 98 24.10 11.77 -4.33
C ASP A 98 24.03 13.16 -4.96
N ALA A 99 25.12 13.92 -4.85
CA ALA A 99 25.21 15.29 -5.38
C ALA A 99 25.00 15.38 -6.91
N ASP A 100 25.15 14.27 -7.63
CA ASP A 100 24.96 14.19 -9.07
C ASP A 100 23.54 13.72 -9.44
N GLY A 101 22.63 13.59 -8.46
CA GLY A 101 21.25 13.15 -8.66
C GLY A 101 21.11 11.64 -8.88
N ARG A 102 22.16 10.85 -8.66
CA ARG A 102 22.09 9.39 -8.82
C ARG A 102 21.44 8.80 -7.59
N ARG A 103 20.45 7.94 -7.81
CA ARG A 103 19.69 7.24 -6.77
C ARG A 103 20.30 5.89 -6.45
N TRP A 104 20.50 5.60 -5.18
CA TRP A 104 21.13 4.37 -4.70
C TRP A 104 20.54 3.90 -3.38
N VAL A 105 20.75 2.63 -3.06
CA VAL A 105 20.29 1.98 -1.83
C VAL A 105 21.47 1.27 -1.15
N ARG A 106 21.39 1.08 0.16
CA ARG A 106 22.28 0.20 0.92
C ARG A 106 21.57 -1.06 1.33
N ASP A 107 22.28 -2.18 1.25
CA ASP A 107 21.85 -3.41 1.89
C ASP A 107 22.23 -3.44 3.38
N ASP A 108 21.89 -4.54 4.05
CA ASP A 108 22.21 -4.81 5.46
C ASP A 108 23.71 -5.00 5.73
N THR A 109 24.52 -5.26 4.70
CA THR A 109 25.99 -5.29 4.78
C THR A 109 26.63 -3.91 4.59
N GLY A 110 25.84 -2.90 4.19
CA GLY A 110 26.28 -1.55 3.88
C GLY A 110 26.76 -1.35 2.44
N ALA A 111 26.69 -2.37 1.59
CA ALA A 111 27.06 -2.31 0.18
C ALA A 111 26.09 -1.42 -0.61
N ARG A 112 26.63 -0.66 -1.58
CA ARG A 112 25.89 0.34 -2.36
C ARG A 112 25.46 -0.24 -3.70
N PHE A 113 24.18 -0.10 -4.03
CA PHE A 113 23.59 -0.53 -5.30
C PHE A 113 22.77 0.59 -5.93
N THR A 114 22.63 0.57 -7.26
CA THR A 114 21.71 1.47 -7.97
C THR A 114 20.29 1.20 -7.50
N ALA A 115 19.54 2.27 -7.17
CA ALA A 115 18.15 2.11 -6.76
C ALA A 115 17.32 1.59 -7.95
N PRO A 116 16.53 0.52 -7.78
CA PRO A 116 15.65 0.05 -8.84
C PRO A 116 14.48 1.03 -9.04
N PRO A 117 13.75 0.92 -10.16
CA PRO A 117 12.65 1.83 -10.48
C PRO A 117 11.48 1.75 -9.51
N VAL A 118 11.30 0.62 -8.82
CA VAL A 118 10.23 0.38 -7.86
C VAL A 118 10.85 0.18 -6.48
N THR A 119 10.56 1.10 -5.55
CA THR A 119 11.06 1.05 -4.16
C THR A 119 9.89 0.92 -3.18
N PRO A 120 10.14 0.57 -1.90
CA PRO A 120 9.11 0.58 -0.86
C PRO A 120 8.42 1.94 -0.74
N GLU A 121 9.17 3.02 -0.76
CA GLU A 121 8.63 4.38 -0.66
C GLU A 121 7.72 4.69 -1.83
N TRP A 122 8.15 4.35 -3.06
CA TRP A 122 7.32 4.50 -4.25
C TRP A 122 6.01 3.72 -4.13
N SER A 123 6.09 2.46 -3.68
CA SER A 123 4.91 1.59 -3.52
C SER A 123 3.93 2.16 -2.50
N LEU A 124 4.43 2.68 -1.37
CA LEU A 124 3.62 3.30 -0.34
C LEU A 124 2.95 4.61 -0.81
N ARG A 125 3.66 5.42 -1.60
CA ARG A 125 3.09 6.62 -2.20
C ARG A 125 1.99 6.30 -3.20
N VAL A 126 2.18 5.26 -4.03
CA VAL A 126 1.12 4.75 -4.93
C VAL A 126 -0.12 4.31 -4.15
N LEU A 127 0.07 3.59 -3.03
CA LEU A 127 -1.03 3.19 -2.14
C LEU A 127 -1.74 4.38 -1.48
N ALA A 128 -1.07 5.54 -1.38
CA ALA A 128 -1.61 6.76 -0.79
C ALA A 128 -2.47 7.57 -1.76
N LEU A 129 -2.27 7.45 -3.08
CA LEU A 129 -2.94 8.25 -4.11
C LEU A 129 -4.47 8.26 -4.02
N PRO A 130 -5.16 7.14 -3.71
CA PRO A 130 -6.63 7.16 -3.55
C PRO A 130 -7.12 8.10 -2.44
N TYR A 131 -6.25 8.49 -1.51
CA TYR A 131 -6.56 9.38 -0.40
C TYR A 131 -6.13 10.82 -0.63
N ALA A 132 -5.76 11.23 -1.85
CA ALA A 132 -5.29 12.59 -2.14
C ALA A 132 -6.27 13.70 -1.74
N GLY A 133 -7.58 13.41 -1.70
CA GLY A 133 -8.63 14.32 -1.22
C GLY A 133 -8.87 14.31 0.29
N HIS A 134 -8.16 13.47 1.05
CA HIS A 134 -8.35 13.35 2.49
C HIS A 134 -7.65 14.50 3.23
N PRO A 135 -8.26 15.16 4.25
CA PRO A 135 -7.68 16.32 4.93
C PRO A 135 -6.31 16.09 5.57
N GLY A 136 -6.04 14.86 6.02
CA GLY A 136 -4.73 14.44 6.57
C GLY A 136 -3.69 14.00 5.53
N TYR A 137 -4.01 14.07 4.23
CA TYR A 137 -3.06 13.72 3.17
C TYR A 137 -2.03 14.85 2.98
N ARG A 138 -0.75 14.49 2.86
CA ARG A 138 0.34 15.45 2.59
C ARG A 138 0.73 15.37 1.11
N GLN A 139 0.87 16.54 0.45
CA GLN A 139 1.22 16.62 -0.98
C GLN A 139 2.55 15.92 -1.32
N GLU A 140 3.50 15.87 -0.39
CA GLU A 140 4.78 15.16 -0.58
C GLU A 140 4.63 13.66 -0.83
N TRP A 141 3.47 13.06 -0.53
CA TRP A 141 3.19 11.64 -0.78
C TRP A 141 2.71 11.36 -2.21
N GLN A 142 2.59 12.38 -3.05
CA GLN A 142 2.16 12.25 -4.44
C GLN A 142 3.30 11.86 -5.40
N ALA A 143 4.56 12.01 -4.96
CA ALA A 143 5.76 12.00 -5.80
C ALA A 143 6.36 10.60 -6.06
#